data_AF-A0AAN8EZT1-F1
#
_entry.id   AF-A0AAN8EZT1-F1
#
_cell.length_a   1.000
_cell.length_b   1.000
_cell.length_c   1.000
_cell.angle_alpha   90.00
_cell.angle_beta   90.00
_cell.angle_gamma   90.00
#
_symmetry.space_group_name_H-M   'P 1'
#
loop_
_entity.id
_entity.type
_entity.pdbx_description
1 polymer ?
#
loop_
_entity_poly.entity_id
_entity_poly.type
_entity_poly.pdbx_seq_one_letter_code
_entity_poly.pdbx_strand_id
1 'polypeptide(L)' 'MMITRSWRLEEHPLWYKNVREAGPSGETPANFDDLVPFGKWERPTVKQFGRKERICGAVMNQDVYDMYSMKSYGTN' A
#
# COMPACT_ATOMS: atom_id res chain seq x y z
N MET A 1 25.39 3.69 6.23
CA MET A 1 24.38 2.62 6.40
C MET A 1 23.46 2.67 5.20
N MET A 2 23.55 1.67 4.31
CA MET A 2 22.78 1.58 3.08
C MET A 2 21.74 0.48 3.28
N ILE A 3 20.46 0.86 3.37
CA ILE A 3 19.37 -0.04 3.79
C ILE A 3 19.04 -1.09 2.71
N THR A 4 19.50 -0.90 1.47
CA THR A 4 18.99 -1.66 0.32
C THR A 4 19.99 -2.58 -0.37
N ARG A 5 21.14 -2.97 0.21
CA ARG A 5 22.08 -4.00 -0.36
C ARG A 5 22.15 -4.07 -1.91
N SER A 6 22.31 -2.94 -2.59
CA SER A 6 22.39 -2.84 -4.07
C SER A 6 21.15 -3.24 -4.87
N TRP A 7 19.97 -3.30 -4.24
CA TRP A 7 18.69 -3.50 -4.93
C TRP A 7 18.38 -2.31 -5.83
N ARG A 8 18.10 -2.59 -7.11
CA ARG A 8 17.63 -1.59 -8.08
C ARG A 8 16.12 -1.46 -7.97
N LEU A 9 15.66 -0.23 -7.79
CA LEU A 9 14.25 0.18 -7.66
C LEU A 9 13.44 0.07 -8.96
N GLU A 10 13.81 -0.84 -9.86
CA GLU A 10 13.26 -0.84 -11.22
C GLU A 10 11.89 -1.51 -11.33
N GLU A 11 11.56 -2.48 -10.47
CA GLU A 11 10.31 -3.25 -10.60
C GLU A 11 9.80 -3.79 -9.25
N HIS A 12 9.62 -2.92 -8.24
CA HIS A 12 9.09 -3.35 -6.95
C HIS A 12 7.67 -2.83 -6.69
N PRO A 13 6.72 -3.71 -6.33
CA PRO A 13 5.38 -3.28 -5.94
C PRO A 13 5.46 -2.39 -4.70
N LEU A 14 4.70 -1.29 -4.71
CA LEU A 14 4.62 -0.38 -3.57
C LEU A 14 3.40 -0.72 -2.72
N TRP A 15 3.65 -1.05 -1.46
CA TRP A 15 2.65 -0.96 -0.40
C TRP A 15 2.84 0.37 0.34
N TYR A 16 1.96 1.33 0.07
CA TYR A 16 1.97 2.59 0.82
C TYR A 16 0.86 2.61 1.87
N LYS A 17 1.09 3.35 2.94
CA LYS A 17 0.16 3.50 4.05
C LYS A 17 -0.24 4.95 4.17
N ASN A 18 -1.53 5.23 4.05
CA ASN A 18 -2.09 6.53 4.36
C ASN A 18 -3.33 6.35 5.24
N VAL A 19 -3.14 6.50 6.54
CA VAL A 19 -4.19 6.40 7.56
C VAL A 19 -4.00 7.54 8.55
N ARG A 20 -5.08 8.20 8.97
CA ARG A 20 -4.99 9.36 9.87
C ARG A 20 -4.67 8.90 11.30
N GLU A 21 -5.47 7.99 11.81
CA GLU A 21 -5.34 7.47 13.17
C GLU A 21 -5.56 5.94 13.18
N ALA A 22 -6.09 5.39 14.26
CA ALA A 22 -6.39 3.97 14.39
C ALA A 22 -7.88 3.80 14.69
N GLY A 23 -8.48 2.73 14.18
CA GLY A 23 -9.91 2.51 14.23
C GLY A 23 -10.67 3.30 13.15
N PRO A 24 -12.01 3.12 13.09
CA PRO A 24 -12.79 3.48 11.91
C PRO A 24 -12.76 4.99 11.58
N SER A 25 -12.59 5.85 12.57
CA SER A 25 -12.48 7.30 12.37
C SER A 25 -11.18 7.72 11.67
N GLY A 26 -10.16 6.86 11.71
CA GLY A 26 -8.86 7.08 11.11
C GLY A 26 -8.71 6.60 9.68
N GLU A 27 -9.76 6.00 9.11
CA GLU A 27 -9.76 5.52 7.73
C GLU A 27 -9.62 6.67 6.73
N THR A 28 -8.93 6.38 5.62
CA THR A 28 -8.91 7.23 4.42
C THR A 28 -9.69 6.53 3.30
N PRO A 29 -10.05 7.24 2.21
CA PRO A 29 -10.72 6.60 1.09
C PRO A 29 -9.94 5.39 0.56
N ALA A 30 -10.64 4.29 0.29
CA ALA A 30 -10.07 3.06 -0.27
C ALA A 30 -9.77 3.19 -1.78
N ASN A 31 -8.99 4.20 -2.14
CA ASN A 31 -8.55 4.51 -3.51
C ASN A 31 -7.13 5.11 -3.49
N PHE A 32 -6.57 5.39 -4.66
CA PHE A 32 -5.18 5.83 -4.82
C PHE A 32 -5.02 7.33 -5.12
N ASP A 33 -6.11 8.11 -5.02
CA ASP A 33 -6.14 9.53 -5.43
C ASP A 33 -5.25 10.42 -4.55
N ASP A 34 -4.90 9.93 -3.35
CA ASP A 34 -4.06 10.62 -2.37
C ASP A 34 -2.58 10.22 -2.45
N LEU A 35 -2.18 9.40 -3.42
CA LEU A 35 -0.78 9.08 -3.64
C LEU A 35 -0.04 10.33 -4.11
N VAL A 36 1.03 10.67 -3.39
CA VAL A 36 2.04 11.62 -3.87
C VAL A 36 3.18 10.80 -4.48
N PRO A 37 3.42 10.86 -5.80
CA PRO A 37 4.48 10.09 -6.45
C PRO A 37 5.86 10.38 -5.85
N PHE A 38 6.68 9.34 -5.71
CA PHE A 38 8.05 9.49 -5.22
C PHE A 38 8.96 8.40 -5.80
N GLY A 39 10.24 8.74 -6.01
CA GLY A 39 11.19 7.82 -6.63
C GLY A 39 10.72 7.36 -8.01
N LYS A 40 10.61 6.04 -8.21
CA LYS A 40 10.08 5.42 -9.45
C LYS A 40 8.61 4.98 -9.32
N TRP A 41 7.95 5.28 -8.21
CA TRP A 41 6.57 4.86 -7.97
C TRP A 41 5.59 5.97 -8.34
N GLU A 42 5.13 5.90 -9.58
CA GLU A 42 4.01 6.72 -10.08
C GLU A 42 2.65 6.07 -9.78
N ARG A 43 2.63 4.76 -9.53
CA ARG A 43 1.43 3.98 -9.19
C ARG A 43 1.72 3.03 -8.04
N PRO A 44 0.80 2.86 -7.08
CA PRO A 44 0.94 1.92 -5.99
C PRO A 44 0.38 0.54 -6.38
N THR A 45 0.81 -0.50 -5.68
CA THR A 45 0.21 -1.84 -5.80
C THR A 45 -0.83 -2.09 -4.72
N VAL A 46 -0.54 -1.60 -3.51
CA VAL A 46 -1.39 -1.74 -2.33
C VAL A 46 -1.43 -0.43 -1.58
N LYS A 47 -2.61 -0.06 -1.08
CA LYS A 47 -2.80 0.97 -0.07
C LYS A 47 -3.37 0.37 1.19
N GLN A 48 -2.74 0.61 2.32
CA GLN A 48 -3.40 0.47 3.61
C GLN A 48 -4.19 1.74 3.93
N PHE A 49 -5.52 1.63 3.96
CA PHE A 49 -6.44 2.75 4.22
C PHE A 49 -7.09 2.70 5.61
N GLY A 50 -7.02 1.56 6.31
CA GLY A 50 -7.47 1.39 7.70
C GLY A 50 -6.43 0.70 8.58
N ARG A 51 -6.43 0.94 9.90
CA ARG A 51 -5.55 0.20 10.83
C ARG A 51 -6.19 0.00 12.19
N LYS A 52 -5.90 -1.17 12.77
CA LYS A 52 -6.46 -1.60 14.07
C LYS A 52 -8.00 -1.60 14.06
N GLU A 53 -8.59 -1.98 12.92
CA GLU A 53 -10.03 -2.15 12.78
C GLU A 53 -10.49 -3.42 13.48
N ARG A 54 -11.58 -3.33 14.25
CA ARG A 54 -12.17 -4.50 14.90
C ARG A 54 -13.24 -5.11 13.99
N ILE A 55 -12.85 -6.11 13.21
CA ILE A 55 -13.71 -6.79 12.24
C ILE A 55 -13.90 -8.22 12.70
N CYS A 56 -15.15 -8.66 12.87
CA CYS A 56 -15.50 -10.02 13.29
C CYS A 56 -14.74 -10.50 14.54
N GLY A 57 -14.47 -9.59 15.50
CA GLY A 57 -13.77 -9.88 16.75
C GLY A 57 -12.24 -9.82 16.69
N ALA A 58 -11.65 -9.76 15.50
CA ALA A 58 -10.20 -9.63 15.30
C ALA A 58 -9.79 -8.17 15.04
N VAL A 59 -8.54 -7.84 15.37
CA VAL A 59 -7.95 -6.53 15.05
C VAL A 59 -7.12 -6.67 13.78
N MET A 60 -7.52 -5.97 12.72
CA MET A 60 -6.91 -6.09 11.39
C MET A 60 -6.60 -4.72 10.78
N ASN A 61 -5.78 -4.71 9.73
CA ASN A 61 -5.65 -3.57 8.83
C ASN A 61 -6.56 -3.81 7.62
N GLN A 62 -6.95 -2.72 6.96
CA GLN A 62 -7.71 -2.80 5.72
C GLN A 62 -6.90 -2.21 4.58
N ASP A 63 -6.87 -2.96 3.47
CA ASP A 63 -6.05 -2.67 2.30
C ASP A 63 -6.89 -2.71 1.02
N VAL A 64 -6.55 -1.86 0.05
CA VAL A 64 -7.07 -1.91 -1.32
C VAL A 64 -5.92 -2.19 -2.30
N TYR A 65 -6.20 -3.01 -3.30
CA TYR A 65 -5.22 -3.56 -4.23
C TYR A 65 -5.48 -3.06 -5.66
N ASP A 66 -4.44 -2.59 -6.35
CA ASP A 66 -4.52 -2.36 -7.79
C ASP A 66 -4.23 -3.68 -8.53
N MET A 67 -5.31 -4.34 -8.95
CA MET A 67 -5.22 -5.61 -9.67
C MET A 67 -4.50 -5.50 -11.03
N TYR A 68 -4.42 -4.30 -11.63
CA TYR A 68 -3.68 -4.12 -12.88
C TYR A 68 -2.16 -4.14 -12.65
N SER A 69 -1.70 -3.58 -11.53
CA SER A 69 -0.29 -3.59 -11.13
C SER A 69 0.23 -4.97 -10.69
N MET A 70 -0.67 -5.90 -10.34
CA MET A 70 -0.32 -7.24 -9.87
C MET A 70 -0.14 -8.26 -11.01
N LYS A 71 -0.74 -8.03 -12.19
CA LYS A 71 -0.61 -8.93 -13.35
C LYS A 71 0.79 -8.93 -13.95
N SER A 72 1.59 -7.90 -13.73
CA SER A 72 2.97 -7.80 -14.25
C SER A 72 3.99 -8.61 -13.44
N TYR A 73 3.63 -9.20 -12.29
CA TYR A 73 4.52 -10.05 -11.49
C TYR A 73 4.35 -11.56 -11.75
N GLY A 74 3.49 -11.93 -12.71
CA GLY A 74 3.25 -13.31 -13.14
C GLY A 74 3.78 -13.57 -14.55
N THR A 75 4.75 -14.49 -14.62
CA THR A 75 5.30 -15.18 -15.81
C THR A 75 6.06 -14.34 -16.86
N ASN A 76 7.39 -14.43 -16.79
CA ASN A 76 8.22 -15.04 -17.83
C ASN A 76 9.33 -15.87 -17.18
#